data_AF-A0AA39KIY8-F1
#
_entry.id   AF-A0AA39KIY8-F1
#
_cell.length_a   1.000
_cell.length_b   1.000
_cell.length_c   1.000
_cell.angle_alpha   90.00
_cell.angle_beta   90.00
_cell.angle_gamma   90.00
#
_symmetry.space_group_name_H-M   'P 1'
#
loop_
_entity.id
_entity.type
_entity.pdbx_description
1 polymer ?
#
loop_
_entity_poly.entity_id
_entity_poly.type
_entity_poly.pdbx_seq_one_letter_code
_entity_poly.pdbx_strand_id
1 'polypeptide(L)'
;MRESRSMYLKVVGVGVVSMIILMFSVFSIYWGALWKIPERSLEGWVVDFDDSTVGNAVVQAMMSSSSSIVSWTSKSASEFPGGVDDVAYAVLDQQTWVAVVVHPNTTRLLESAVLTMDSSYNGSNAITAYAIEARNENAYRILIRPLIEGTLNAVSLGIAKSFVKQVGTSYPQIIANLSTTAPQILAQPVGYTLNNIRPFNVPVASAMTFVGLIYVLVLAYFIVHFSAAAREMSGLETSLTTWSLIFLRLVSSFVSYFMLAFFYSMLCLAFQVDFSKTFGHSGFVVFWMLNFVGMLALGLSLEAMFTLLTARFVGFFMIFFIISNVSVCFMPLEVLPGIFRYGYIFPFYNVSGAVRTILFGTKNQLGLHFGVLLTWMGISLITLPLFQWLFRRGAVAKANAATHRGGEKDS
;
A
#
# COMPACT_ATOMS: atom_id res chain seq x y z
N MET A 1 -10.56 36.97 38.65
CA MET A 1 -9.94 35.62 38.78
C MET A 1 -10.94 34.45 38.65
N ARG A 2 -12.08 34.43 39.36
CA ARG A 2 -13.05 33.30 39.27
C ARG A 2 -13.66 33.11 37.87
N GLU A 3 -14.01 34.21 37.20
CA GLU A 3 -14.51 34.18 35.82
C GLU A 3 -13.47 33.68 34.82
N SER A 4 -12.22 34.16 34.92
CA SER A 4 -11.11 33.69 34.08
C SER A 4 -10.84 32.19 34.26
N ARG A 5 -10.87 31.69 35.51
CA ARG A 5 -10.74 30.25 35.81
C ARG A 5 -11.92 29.44 35.25
N SER A 6 -13.15 29.96 35.36
CA SER A 6 -14.35 29.30 34.80
C SER A 6 -14.30 29.25 33.26
N MET A 7 -13.90 30.34 32.60
CA MET A 7 -13.76 30.39 31.15
C MET A 7 -12.68 29.43 30.67
N TYR A 8 -11.53 29.39 31.34
CA TYR A 8 -10.47 28.42 31.06
C TYR A 8 -10.97 26.98 31.16
N LEU A 9 -11.62 26.62 32.28
CA LEU A 9 -12.18 25.27 32.47
C LEU A 9 -13.24 24.92 31.42
N LYS A 10 -14.08 25.88 31.02
CA LYS A 10 -15.06 25.67 29.94
C LYS A 10 -14.37 25.40 28.60
N VAL A 11 -13.37 26.20 28.23
CA VAL A 11 -12.65 26.04 26.95
C VAL A 11 -11.89 24.72 26.92
N VAL A 12 -11.18 24.37 28.01
CA VAL A 12 -10.48 23.09 28.13
C VAL A 12 -11.47 21.93 28.12
N GLY A 13 -12.56 22.01 28.89
CA GLY A 13 -13.59 20.97 28.94
C GLY A 13 -14.22 20.70 27.57
N VAL A 14 -14.61 21.76 26.85
CA VAL A 14 -15.13 21.63 25.47
C VAL A 14 -14.07 21.05 24.54
N GLY A 15 -12.81 21.46 24.68
CA GLY A 15 -11.69 20.91 23.90
C GLY A 15 -11.50 19.41 24.13
N VAL A 16 -11.50 18.97 25.40
CA VAL A 16 -11.37 17.55 25.75
C VAL A 16 -12.54 16.73 25.23
N VAL A 17 -13.79 17.20 25.40
CA VAL A 17 -14.97 16.51 24.86
C VAL A 17 -14.89 16.42 23.33
N SER A 18 -14.46 17.48 22.66
CA SER A 18 -14.27 17.48 21.20
C SER A 18 -13.21 16.46 20.76
N MET A 19 -12.12 16.32 21.53
CA MET A 19 -11.09 15.30 21.28
C MET A 19 -11.59 13.88 21.52
N ILE A 20 -12.42 13.66 22.54
CA ILE A 20 -13.06 12.36 22.79
C ILE A 20 -13.96 11.99 21.62
N ILE A 21 -14.78 12.92 21.12
CA ILE A 21 -15.63 12.70 19.94
C ILE A 21 -14.78 12.40 18.71
N LEU A 22 -13.71 13.17 18.48
CA LEU A 22 -12.78 12.91 17.37
C LEU A 22 -12.16 11.52 17.50
N MET A 23 -11.73 11.11 18.68
CA MET A 23 -11.11 9.81 18.90
C MET A 23 -12.06 8.68 18.53
N PHE A 24 -13.30 8.68 19.03
CA PHE A 24 -14.25 7.61 18.70
C PHE A 24 -14.78 7.66 17.26
N SER A 25 -14.82 8.83 16.62
CA SER A 25 -15.29 8.96 15.23
C SER A 25 -14.21 8.74 14.18
N VAL A 26 -12.98 9.17 14.44
CA VAL A 26 -11.86 9.16 13.48
C VAL A 26 -10.90 8.02 13.77
N PHE A 27 -10.47 7.82 15.02
CA PHE A 27 -9.46 6.78 15.28
C PHE A 27 -10.06 5.39 15.07
N SER A 28 -11.36 5.22 15.28
CA SER A 28 -12.08 3.99 14.93
C SER A 28 -11.92 3.58 13.46
N ILE A 29 -11.61 4.50 12.53
CA ILE A 29 -11.30 4.16 11.13
C ILE A 29 -10.04 3.28 11.05
N TYR A 30 -8.95 3.69 11.70
CA TYR A 30 -7.70 2.92 11.68
C TYR A 30 -7.83 1.60 12.45
N TRP A 31 -8.47 1.63 13.62
CA TRP A 31 -8.72 0.40 14.38
C TRP A 31 -9.65 -0.55 13.61
N GLY A 32 -10.65 -0.01 12.92
CA GLY A 32 -11.56 -0.79 12.08
C GLY A 32 -10.87 -1.44 10.89
N ALA A 33 -9.81 -0.82 10.33
CA ALA A 33 -9.00 -1.43 9.28
C ALA A 33 -8.25 -2.66 9.81
N LEU A 34 -7.80 -2.60 11.07
CA LEU A 34 -6.97 -3.65 11.66
C LEU A 34 -7.73 -4.71 12.47
N TRP A 35 -8.98 -4.46 12.83
CA TRP A 35 -9.75 -5.27 13.77
C TRP A 35 -9.92 -6.72 13.31
N LYS A 36 -10.14 -6.96 12.01
CA LYS A 36 -10.36 -8.29 11.44
C LYS A 36 -9.59 -8.44 10.15
N ILE A 37 -8.33 -8.90 10.27
CA ILE A 37 -7.43 -9.15 9.15
C ILE A 37 -7.02 -10.63 9.17
N PRO A 38 -7.21 -11.37 8.07
CA PRO A 38 -7.95 -10.99 6.86
C PRO A 38 -9.48 -11.10 7.08
N GLU A 39 -10.25 -10.11 6.62
CA GLU A 39 -11.71 -10.22 6.51
C GLU A 39 -12.12 -10.98 5.25
N ARG A 40 -11.33 -10.82 4.20
CA ARG A 40 -11.53 -11.49 2.91
C ARG A 40 -10.24 -12.14 2.48
N SER A 41 -10.37 -13.29 1.83
CA SER A 41 -9.24 -14.05 1.31
C SER A 41 -8.61 -13.36 0.11
N LEU A 42 -7.29 -13.50 0.01
CA LEU A 42 -6.53 -13.19 -1.18
C LEU A 42 -6.71 -14.30 -2.21
N GLU A 43 -6.70 -13.97 -3.49
CA GLU A 43 -6.70 -14.97 -4.54
C GLU A 43 -5.33 -15.67 -4.62
N GLY A 44 -5.34 -17.01 -4.68
CA GLY A 44 -4.16 -17.83 -4.89
C GLY A 44 -4.41 -18.87 -5.96
N TRP A 45 -3.41 -19.17 -6.77
CA TRP A 45 -3.50 -20.18 -7.82
C TRP A 45 -2.65 -21.41 -7.52
N VAL A 46 -3.13 -22.57 -7.96
CA VAL A 46 -2.31 -23.78 -8.07
C VAL A 46 -2.31 -24.23 -9.53
N VAL A 47 -1.12 -24.48 -10.08
CA VAL A 47 -0.93 -24.90 -11.48
C VAL A 47 -0.09 -26.15 -11.51
N ASP A 48 -0.60 -27.19 -12.15
CA ASP A 48 0.09 -28.48 -12.27
C ASP A 48 0.56 -28.69 -13.71
N PHE A 49 1.88 -28.66 -13.92
CA PHE A 49 2.51 -29.05 -15.20
C PHE A 49 3.03 -30.49 -15.20
N ASP A 50 2.98 -31.19 -14.06
CA ASP A 50 3.42 -32.59 -13.93
C ASP A 50 2.36 -33.57 -14.42
N ASP A 51 1.07 -33.25 -14.22
CA ASP A 51 -0.11 -34.05 -14.61
C ASP A 51 0.00 -35.51 -14.12
N SER A 52 0.60 -35.70 -12.94
CA SER A 52 0.92 -37.02 -12.38
C SER A 52 0.76 -37.02 -10.85
N THR A 53 1.34 -38.02 -10.18
CA THR A 53 1.06 -38.30 -8.76
C THR A 53 1.47 -37.15 -7.85
N VAL A 54 2.63 -36.53 -8.09
CA VAL A 54 3.09 -35.37 -7.31
C VAL A 54 2.21 -34.16 -7.57
N GLY A 55 1.95 -33.85 -8.84
CA GLY A 55 1.04 -32.78 -9.25
C GLY A 55 -0.34 -32.85 -8.58
N ASN A 56 -1.00 -34.01 -8.71
CA ASN A 56 -2.30 -34.28 -8.10
C ASN A 56 -2.29 -34.14 -6.57
N ALA A 57 -1.25 -34.63 -5.90
CA ALA A 57 -1.13 -34.51 -4.44
C ALA A 57 -1.02 -33.06 -3.98
N VAL A 58 -0.24 -32.24 -4.70
CA VAL A 58 -0.10 -30.81 -4.41
C VAL A 58 -1.42 -30.08 -4.65
N VAL A 59 -2.06 -30.27 -5.81
CA VAL A 59 -3.36 -29.64 -6.13
C VAL A 59 -4.41 -29.98 -5.08
N GLN A 60 -4.56 -31.25 -4.73
CA GLN A 60 -5.52 -31.67 -3.71
C GLN A 60 -5.24 -31.03 -2.35
N ALA A 61 -3.97 -31.00 -1.93
CA ALA A 61 -3.61 -30.41 -0.65
C ALA A 61 -3.86 -28.90 -0.61
N MET A 62 -3.48 -28.17 -1.66
CA MET A 62 -3.74 -26.73 -1.76
C MET A 62 -5.24 -26.42 -1.76
N MET A 63 -6.03 -27.18 -2.52
CA MET A 63 -7.50 -27.01 -2.56
C MET A 63 -8.18 -27.39 -1.23
N SER A 64 -7.62 -28.35 -0.49
CA SER A 64 -8.10 -28.74 0.85
C SER A 64 -7.68 -27.79 1.97
N SER A 65 -6.65 -26.97 1.73
CA SER A 65 -6.16 -25.94 2.66
C SER A 65 -7.11 -24.75 2.66
N SER A 66 -8.32 -24.95 3.20
CA SER A 66 -9.31 -23.91 3.35
C SER A 66 -8.84 -22.93 4.44
N SER A 67 -8.30 -21.80 4.01
CA SER A 67 -7.86 -20.71 4.89
C SER A 67 -8.69 -19.46 4.63
N SER A 68 -8.96 -18.68 5.68
CA SER A 68 -9.51 -17.33 5.52
C SER A 68 -8.53 -16.36 4.86
N ILE A 69 -7.26 -16.76 4.70
CA ILE A 69 -6.17 -15.93 4.19
C ILE A 69 -6.07 -16.01 2.66
N VAL A 70 -6.02 -17.20 2.08
CA VAL A 70 -5.92 -17.39 0.62
C VAL A 70 -7.01 -18.35 0.16
N SER A 71 -7.72 -17.95 -0.89
CA SER A 71 -8.65 -18.81 -1.62
C SER A 71 -7.94 -19.39 -2.83
N TRP A 72 -7.70 -20.70 -2.78
CA TRP A 72 -7.01 -21.41 -3.84
C TRP A 72 -7.94 -21.74 -5.00
N THR A 73 -7.47 -21.50 -6.22
CA THR A 73 -8.12 -21.89 -7.47
C THR A 73 -7.14 -22.70 -8.31
N SER A 74 -7.56 -23.87 -8.78
CA SER A 74 -6.76 -24.65 -9.74
C SER A 74 -6.89 -24.05 -11.14
N LYS A 75 -5.75 -23.79 -11.79
CA LYS A 75 -5.66 -23.31 -13.17
C LYS A 75 -5.06 -24.39 -14.06
N SER A 76 -5.54 -24.50 -15.29
CA SER A 76 -5.00 -25.49 -16.23
C SER A 76 -3.64 -25.05 -16.73
N ALA A 77 -2.67 -25.97 -16.83
CA ALA A 77 -1.39 -25.71 -17.49
C ALA A 77 -1.55 -25.23 -18.94
N SER A 78 -2.64 -25.59 -19.61
CA SER A 78 -2.94 -25.13 -20.98
C SER A 78 -3.23 -23.63 -21.09
N GLU A 79 -3.58 -22.96 -19.98
CA GLU A 79 -3.73 -21.50 -19.92
C GLU A 79 -2.37 -20.77 -19.99
N PHE A 80 -1.25 -21.49 -19.83
CA PHE A 80 0.11 -20.96 -19.73
C PHE A 80 1.05 -21.65 -20.75
N PRO A 81 0.97 -21.30 -22.05
CA PRO A 81 1.76 -21.96 -23.10
C PRO A 81 3.28 -21.73 -22.96
N GLY A 82 3.72 -20.64 -22.34
CA GLY A 82 5.12 -20.38 -21.95
C GLY A 82 5.54 -21.07 -20.65
N GLY A 83 4.68 -21.91 -20.07
CA GLY A 83 5.00 -22.72 -18.90
C GLY A 83 5.03 -21.92 -17.59
N VAL A 84 5.99 -22.27 -16.74
CA VAL A 84 6.12 -21.71 -15.39
C VAL A 84 6.40 -20.19 -15.41
N ASP A 85 7.10 -19.71 -16.43
CA ASP A 85 7.41 -18.28 -16.58
C ASP A 85 6.16 -17.43 -16.83
N ASP A 86 5.20 -17.94 -17.62
CA ASP A 86 3.91 -17.25 -17.84
C ASP A 86 3.12 -17.09 -16.54
N VAL A 87 3.19 -18.10 -15.65
CA VAL A 87 2.58 -18.00 -14.31
C VAL A 87 3.27 -16.91 -13.49
N ALA A 88 4.61 -16.84 -13.52
CA ALA A 88 5.35 -15.78 -12.85
C ALA A 88 4.99 -14.39 -13.40
N TYR A 89 4.83 -14.24 -14.72
CA TYR A 89 4.35 -13.00 -15.32
C TYR A 89 2.92 -12.64 -14.90
N ALA A 90 2.01 -13.62 -14.80
CA ALA A 90 0.64 -13.38 -14.33
C ALA A 90 0.60 -12.91 -12.86
N VAL A 91 1.47 -13.46 -12.01
CA VAL A 91 1.67 -12.96 -10.63
C VAL A 91 2.22 -11.53 -10.65
N LEU A 92 3.19 -11.22 -11.53
CA LEU A 92 3.74 -9.87 -11.72
C LEU A 92 2.70 -8.85 -12.19
N ASP A 93 1.80 -9.28 -13.07
CA ASP A 93 0.64 -8.51 -13.51
C ASP A 93 -0.50 -8.48 -12.47
N GLN A 94 -0.24 -8.93 -11.24
CA GLN A 94 -1.17 -8.88 -10.10
C GLN A 94 -2.51 -9.60 -10.33
N GLN A 95 -2.57 -10.57 -11.25
CA GLN A 95 -3.79 -11.37 -11.49
C GLN A 95 -4.11 -12.29 -10.31
N THR A 96 -3.09 -12.65 -9.53
CA THR A 96 -3.22 -13.38 -8.27
C THR A 96 -2.20 -12.86 -7.26
N TRP A 97 -2.39 -13.15 -5.97
CA TRP A 97 -1.42 -12.75 -4.92
C TRP A 97 -0.29 -13.76 -4.75
N VAL A 98 -0.57 -15.03 -5.04
CA VAL A 98 0.36 -16.14 -4.95
C VAL A 98 0.01 -17.19 -5.99
N ALA A 99 1.01 -17.83 -6.59
CA ALA A 99 0.81 -19.04 -7.38
C ALA A 99 1.75 -20.16 -6.89
N VAL A 100 1.22 -21.36 -6.68
CA VAL A 100 2.00 -22.58 -6.43
C VAL A 100 2.03 -23.38 -7.71
N VAL A 101 3.22 -23.62 -8.23
CA VAL A 101 3.42 -24.32 -9.50
C VAL A 101 4.19 -25.60 -9.26
N VAL A 102 3.67 -26.71 -9.79
CA VAL A 102 4.39 -27.98 -9.88
C VAL A 102 5.08 -28.03 -11.24
N HIS A 103 6.40 -28.27 -11.25
CA HIS A 103 7.19 -28.27 -12.47
C HIS A 103 6.87 -29.49 -13.36
N PRO A 104 7.05 -29.37 -14.69
CA PRO A 104 6.78 -30.48 -15.60
C PRO A 104 7.74 -31.65 -15.35
N ASN A 105 7.23 -32.87 -15.55
CA ASN A 105 7.97 -34.13 -15.35
C ASN A 105 8.52 -34.34 -13.94
N THR A 106 8.01 -33.66 -12.91
CA THR A 106 8.45 -33.82 -11.52
C THR A 106 8.38 -35.28 -11.05
N THR A 107 7.26 -35.96 -11.28
CA THR A 107 7.10 -37.37 -10.88
C THR A 107 8.10 -38.26 -11.61
N ARG A 108 8.28 -38.06 -12.91
CA ARG A 108 9.22 -38.83 -13.73
C ARG A 108 10.67 -38.60 -13.33
N LEU A 109 11.04 -37.36 -13.01
CA LEU A 109 12.40 -37.02 -12.56
C LEU A 109 12.70 -37.69 -11.22
N LEU A 110 11.76 -37.67 -10.28
CA LEU A 110 11.88 -38.37 -9.01
C LEU A 110 12.05 -39.88 -9.21
N GLU A 111 11.21 -40.51 -10.03
CA GLU A 111 11.32 -41.94 -10.34
C GLU A 111 12.68 -42.29 -10.99
N SER A 112 13.15 -41.46 -11.92
CA SER A 112 14.45 -41.66 -12.55
C SER A 112 15.60 -41.55 -11.54
N ALA A 113 15.55 -40.57 -10.64
CA ALA A 113 16.57 -40.35 -9.62
C ALA A 113 16.67 -41.52 -8.64
N VAL A 114 15.55 -42.19 -8.34
CA VAL A 114 15.51 -43.43 -7.54
C VAL A 114 16.24 -44.56 -8.25
N LEU A 115 15.94 -44.78 -9.53
CA LEU A 115 16.49 -45.89 -10.31
C LEU A 115 17.98 -45.73 -10.59
N THR A 116 18.44 -44.49 -10.83
CA THR A 116 19.84 -44.18 -11.11
C THR A 116 20.65 -43.84 -9.85
N MET A 117 20.00 -43.74 -8.68
CA MET A 117 20.60 -43.28 -7.42
C MET A 117 21.34 -41.95 -7.60
N ASP A 118 20.68 -40.99 -8.24
CA ASP A 118 21.28 -39.70 -8.60
C ASP A 118 21.53 -38.84 -7.35
N SER A 119 22.79 -38.76 -6.92
CA SER A 119 23.19 -37.93 -5.78
C SER A 119 23.07 -36.42 -6.05
N SER A 120 22.87 -36.00 -7.31
CA SER A 120 22.66 -34.60 -7.68
C SER A 120 21.19 -34.17 -7.70
N TYR A 121 20.25 -35.11 -7.53
CA TYR A 121 18.82 -34.81 -7.48
C TYR A 121 18.49 -33.84 -6.35
N ASN A 122 17.75 -32.77 -6.69
CA ASN A 122 17.28 -31.77 -5.76
C ASN A 122 15.75 -31.67 -5.79
N GLY A 123 15.11 -32.27 -4.79
CA GLY A 123 13.65 -32.26 -4.66
C GLY A 123 13.05 -30.87 -4.50
N SER A 124 13.81 -29.86 -4.06
CA SER A 124 13.30 -28.49 -3.90
C SER A 124 12.86 -27.85 -5.22
N ASN A 125 13.38 -28.32 -6.36
CA ASN A 125 13.01 -27.80 -7.67
C ASN A 125 11.65 -28.32 -8.18
N ALA A 126 11.02 -29.26 -7.47
CA ALA A 126 9.74 -29.84 -7.86
C ALA A 126 8.59 -28.82 -7.84
N ILE A 127 8.59 -27.94 -6.85
CA ILE A 127 7.50 -26.97 -6.62
C ILE A 127 8.09 -25.57 -6.50
N THR A 128 7.50 -24.59 -7.17
CA THR A 128 7.83 -23.18 -6.96
C THR A 128 6.59 -22.40 -6.56
N ALA A 129 6.68 -21.70 -5.43
CA ALA A 129 5.66 -20.75 -5.01
C ALA A 129 6.08 -19.33 -5.37
N TYR A 130 5.36 -18.71 -6.29
CA TYR A 130 5.57 -17.35 -6.75
C TYR A 130 4.75 -16.36 -5.94
N ALA A 131 5.38 -15.27 -5.51
CA ALA A 131 4.72 -14.16 -4.84
C ALA A 131 5.54 -12.86 -4.99
N ILE A 132 4.95 -11.73 -4.60
CA ILE A 132 5.57 -10.40 -4.75
C ILE A 132 5.46 -9.66 -3.44
N GLU A 133 6.54 -9.68 -2.67
CA GLU A 133 6.61 -8.96 -1.41
C GLU A 133 6.48 -7.45 -1.61
N ALA A 134 7.07 -6.90 -2.68
CA ALA A 134 6.98 -5.47 -2.97
C ALA A 134 5.55 -4.96 -3.26
N ARG A 135 4.59 -5.85 -3.58
CA ARG A 135 3.18 -5.48 -3.74
C ARG A 135 2.59 -4.99 -2.41
N ASN A 136 2.85 -5.73 -1.34
CA ASN A 136 2.60 -5.31 0.05
C ASN A 136 3.42 -6.21 1.00
N GLU A 137 4.42 -5.64 1.65
CA GLU A 137 5.38 -6.36 2.49
C GLU A 137 4.74 -6.96 3.75
N ASN A 138 3.72 -6.31 4.29
CA ASN A 138 3.01 -6.78 5.47
C ASN A 138 2.14 -8.00 5.13
N ALA A 139 1.35 -7.94 4.06
CA ALA A 139 0.57 -9.08 3.60
C ALA A 139 1.46 -10.25 3.22
N TYR A 140 2.59 -10.01 2.55
CA TYR A 140 3.52 -11.08 2.25
C TYR A 140 4.07 -11.75 3.51
N ARG A 141 4.62 -10.97 4.45
CA ARG A 141 5.32 -11.49 5.63
C ARG A 141 4.38 -12.08 6.70
N ILE A 142 3.21 -11.47 6.90
CA ILE A 142 2.28 -11.81 7.99
C ILE A 142 1.26 -12.87 7.53
N LEU A 143 0.84 -12.83 6.26
CA LEU A 143 -0.26 -13.66 5.76
C LEU A 143 0.21 -14.73 4.77
N ILE A 144 0.81 -14.31 3.65
CA ILE A 144 1.05 -15.19 2.51
C ILE A 144 2.18 -16.19 2.80
N ARG A 145 3.35 -15.71 3.22
CA ARG A 145 4.53 -16.56 3.43
C ARG A 145 4.31 -17.64 4.49
N PRO A 146 3.81 -17.34 5.70
CA PRO A 146 3.58 -18.37 6.71
C PRO A 146 2.57 -19.43 6.28
N LEU A 147 1.52 -19.04 5.55
CA LEU A 147 0.53 -19.97 5.01
C LEU A 147 1.16 -20.92 3.98
N ILE A 148 1.90 -20.39 3.01
CA ILE A 148 2.53 -21.20 1.97
C ILE A 148 3.55 -22.17 2.60
N GLU A 149 4.44 -21.68 3.45
CA GLU A 149 5.47 -22.52 4.09
C GLU A 149 4.80 -23.61 4.94
N GLY A 150 3.77 -23.28 5.71
CA GLY A 150 3.02 -24.24 6.51
C GLY A 150 2.38 -25.34 5.66
N THR A 151 1.66 -24.96 4.59
CA THR A 151 0.97 -25.90 3.71
C THR A 151 1.96 -26.74 2.92
N LEU A 152 2.96 -26.14 2.28
CA LEU A 152 3.93 -26.88 1.46
C LEU A 152 4.84 -27.80 2.29
N ASN A 153 5.22 -27.40 3.51
CA ASN A 153 5.93 -28.30 4.43
C ASN A 153 5.09 -29.54 4.76
N ALA A 154 3.79 -29.37 5.01
CA ALA A 154 2.89 -30.49 5.28
C ALA A 154 2.74 -31.41 4.05
N VAL A 155 2.64 -30.83 2.85
CA VAL A 155 2.56 -31.59 1.58
C VAL A 155 3.85 -32.36 1.32
N SER A 156 5.01 -31.71 1.36
CA SER A 156 6.31 -32.34 1.18
C SER A 156 6.51 -33.50 2.16
N LEU A 157 6.14 -33.32 3.44
CA LEU A 157 6.22 -34.38 4.44
C LEU A 157 5.24 -35.54 4.15
N GLY A 158 4.03 -35.24 3.70
CA GLY A 158 3.03 -36.24 3.30
C GLY A 158 3.49 -37.08 2.12
N ILE A 159 4.04 -36.42 1.08
CA ILE A 159 4.62 -37.09 -0.09
C ILE A 159 5.82 -37.94 0.34
N ALA A 160 6.73 -37.41 1.16
CA ALA A 160 7.90 -38.16 1.64
C ALA A 160 7.51 -39.45 2.38
N LYS A 161 6.52 -39.40 3.27
CA LYS A 161 6.03 -40.58 3.98
C LYS A 161 5.46 -41.64 3.04
N SER A 162 4.60 -41.23 2.10
CA SER A 162 3.99 -42.14 1.11
C SER A 162 5.05 -42.73 0.18
N PHE A 163 6.00 -41.90 -0.25
CA PHE A 163 7.09 -42.28 -1.12
C PHE A 163 8.04 -43.30 -0.47
N VAL A 164 8.50 -43.06 0.76
CA VAL A 164 9.36 -44.03 1.48
C VAL A 164 8.66 -45.38 1.63
N LYS A 165 7.35 -45.38 1.93
CA LYS A 165 6.55 -46.62 1.99
C LYS A 165 6.48 -47.34 0.63
N GLN A 166 6.24 -46.58 -0.45
CA GLN A 166 6.19 -47.12 -1.82
C GLN A 166 7.54 -47.71 -2.23
N VAL A 167 8.63 -46.97 -2.08
CA VAL A 167 9.98 -47.46 -2.42
C VAL A 167 10.35 -48.67 -1.57
N GLY A 168 10.00 -48.70 -0.28
CA GLY A 168 10.29 -49.86 0.58
C GLY A 168 9.52 -51.11 0.21
N THR A 169 8.34 -50.96 -0.39
CA THR A 169 7.51 -52.09 -0.84
C THR A 169 7.91 -52.57 -2.24
N SER A 170 8.15 -51.64 -3.17
CA SER A 170 8.42 -51.94 -4.58
C SER A 170 9.91 -52.18 -4.88
N TYR A 171 10.81 -51.57 -4.11
CA TYR A 171 12.26 -51.59 -4.33
C TYR A 171 13.05 -51.79 -3.02
N PRO A 172 12.78 -52.87 -2.25
CA PRO A 172 13.40 -53.07 -0.94
C PRO A 172 14.94 -53.13 -0.99
N GLN A 173 15.50 -53.59 -2.11
CA GLN A 173 16.95 -53.68 -2.33
C GLN A 173 17.60 -52.31 -2.59
N ILE A 174 16.85 -51.33 -3.07
CA ILE A 174 17.39 -50.01 -3.45
C ILE A 174 17.45 -49.07 -2.23
N ILE A 175 16.56 -49.23 -1.23
CA ILE A 175 16.53 -48.35 -0.04
C ILE A 175 17.89 -48.26 0.69
N ALA A 176 18.57 -49.38 0.89
CA ALA A 176 19.85 -49.40 1.60
C ALA A 176 20.96 -48.68 0.82
N ASN A 177 20.90 -48.73 -0.51
CA ASN A 177 21.86 -48.04 -1.38
C ASN A 177 21.52 -46.55 -1.53
N LEU A 178 20.22 -46.21 -1.57
CA LEU A 178 19.74 -44.82 -1.57
C LEU A 178 20.12 -44.09 -0.29
N SER A 179 19.97 -44.72 0.87
CA SER A 179 20.27 -44.09 2.17
C SER A 179 21.75 -43.73 2.33
N THR A 180 22.65 -44.36 1.57
CA THR A 180 24.09 -44.10 1.58
C THR A 180 24.54 -43.21 0.42
N THR A 181 23.98 -43.40 -0.78
CA THR A 181 24.44 -42.73 -2.01
C THR A 181 23.70 -41.42 -2.28
N ALA A 182 22.39 -41.37 -2.01
CA ALA A 182 21.54 -40.22 -2.28
C ALA A 182 20.43 -40.06 -1.21
N PRO A 183 20.81 -39.86 0.08
CA PRO A 183 19.85 -39.83 1.19
C PRO A 183 18.80 -38.71 1.06
N GLN A 184 19.10 -37.64 0.34
CA GLN A 184 18.18 -36.53 0.08
C GLN A 184 16.93 -36.96 -0.70
N ILE A 185 17.01 -38.00 -1.54
CA ILE A 185 15.85 -38.53 -2.26
C ILE A 185 14.83 -39.12 -1.26
N LEU A 186 15.30 -39.72 -0.16
CA LEU A 186 14.43 -40.27 0.89
C LEU A 186 13.96 -39.19 1.86
N ALA A 187 14.85 -38.25 2.23
CA ALA A 187 14.55 -37.20 3.19
C ALA A 187 13.62 -36.12 2.63
N GLN A 188 13.82 -35.73 1.36
CA GLN A 188 13.06 -34.69 0.68
C GLN A 188 12.87 -35.05 -0.81
N PRO A 189 12.07 -36.09 -1.12
CA PRO A 189 11.80 -36.49 -2.52
C PRO A 189 11.14 -35.36 -3.32
N VAL A 190 10.24 -34.62 -2.68
CA VAL A 190 9.55 -33.45 -3.25
C VAL A 190 9.63 -32.33 -2.24
N GLY A 191 10.35 -31.28 -2.60
CA GLY A 191 10.48 -30.03 -1.86
C GLY A 191 9.86 -28.87 -2.62
N TYR A 192 10.11 -27.66 -2.14
CA TYR A 192 9.66 -26.43 -2.78
C TYR A 192 10.66 -25.31 -2.62
N THR A 193 10.58 -24.33 -3.54
CA THR A 193 11.27 -23.04 -3.44
C THR A 193 10.26 -21.91 -3.41
N LEU A 194 10.48 -20.92 -2.55
CA LEU A 194 9.74 -19.67 -2.59
C LEU A 194 10.46 -18.70 -3.54
N ASN A 195 9.80 -18.33 -4.63
CA ASN A 195 10.30 -17.32 -5.55
C ASN A 195 9.56 -16.00 -5.33
N ASN A 196 10.22 -15.09 -4.61
CA ASN A 196 9.76 -13.72 -4.45
C ASN A 196 10.19 -12.88 -5.66
N ILE A 197 9.31 -12.73 -6.65
CA ILE A 197 9.61 -12.14 -7.96
C ILE A 197 10.12 -10.69 -7.81
N ARG A 198 9.58 -9.95 -6.83
CA ARG A 198 10.05 -8.61 -6.45
C ARG A 198 10.15 -8.51 -4.93
N PRO A 199 11.34 -8.73 -4.35
CA PRO A 199 11.54 -8.60 -2.92
C PRO A 199 11.49 -7.14 -2.48
N PHE A 200 10.97 -6.91 -1.26
CA PHE A 200 11.04 -5.60 -0.61
C PHE A 200 12.39 -5.47 0.12
N ASN A 201 13.44 -5.27 -0.66
CA ASN A 201 14.83 -5.31 -0.20
C ASN A 201 15.45 -3.94 0.12
N VAL A 202 14.66 -2.87 0.10
CA VAL A 202 15.09 -1.51 0.44
C VAL A 202 14.39 -1.08 1.73
N PRO A 203 15.01 -1.19 2.91
CA PRO A 203 14.36 -0.87 4.19
C PRO A 203 13.80 0.55 4.27
N VAL A 204 14.53 1.52 3.69
CA VAL A 204 14.10 2.94 3.61
C VAL A 204 12.79 3.10 2.84
N ALA A 205 12.45 2.15 1.95
CA ALA A 205 11.18 2.20 1.22
C ALA A 205 9.96 2.09 2.12
N SER A 206 10.04 1.48 3.31
CA SER A 206 8.92 1.48 4.26
C SER A 206 8.60 2.88 4.76
N ALA A 207 9.60 3.76 4.85
CA ALA A 207 9.36 5.17 5.13
C ALA A 207 8.65 5.82 3.93
N MET A 208 9.09 5.58 2.70
CA MET A 208 8.49 6.21 1.51
C MET A 208 7.07 5.74 1.19
N THR A 209 6.73 4.48 1.49
CA THR A 209 5.43 3.87 1.15
C THR A 209 4.37 4.02 2.23
N PHE A 210 4.74 4.44 3.45
CA PHE A 210 3.83 4.50 4.59
C PHE A 210 4.09 5.69 5.51
N VAL A 211 5.11 5.63 6.38
CA VAL A 211 5.31 6.62 7.46
C VAL A 211 5.62 8.02 6.93
N GLY A 212 6.43 8.09 5.88
CA GLY A 212 6.83 9.32 5.21
C GLY A 212 5.67 10.06 4.56
N LEU A 213 4.59 9.37 4.18
CA LEU A 213 3.38 10.02 3.66
C LEU A 213 2.70 10.90 4.72
N ILE A 214 2.79 10.50 6.00
CA ILE A 214 2.35 11.32 7.12
C ILE A 214 3.18 12.60 7.20
N TYR A 215 4.51 12.50 7.01
CA TYR A 215 5.40 13.66 7.01
C TYR A 215 5.08 14.61 5.87
N VAL A 216 4.82 14.08 4.67
CA VAL A 216 4.41 14.88 3.49
C VAL A 216 3.15 15.69 3.80
N LEU A 217 2.13 15.08 4.41
CA LEU A 217 0.89 15.77 4.79
C LEU A 217 1.11 16.79 5.92
N VAL A 218 1.95 16.49 6.91
CA VAL A 218 2.29 17.42 8.01
C VAL A 218 3.09 18.63 7.49
N LEU A 219 4.04 18.41 6.58
CA LEU A 219 4.76 19.51 5.92
C LEU A 219 3.81 20.39 5.11
N ALA A 220 2.86 19.78 4.40
CA ALA A 220 1.83 20.54 3.68
C ALA A 220 0.97 21.39 4.64
N TYR A 221 0.62 20.87 5.82
CA TYR A 221 -0.08 21.61 6.87
C TYR A 221 0.72 22.82 7.36
N PHE A 222 2.02 22.68 7.60
CA PHE A 222 2.86 23.82 7.99
C PHE A 222 2.92 24.89 6.91
N ILE A 223 3.03 24.50 5.63
CA ILE A 223 3.01 25.46 4.51
C ILE A 223 1.70 26.22 4.43
N VAL A 224 0.56 25.57 4.65
CA VAL A 224 -0.76 26.25 4.69
C VAL A 224 -0.77 27.30 5.79
N HIS A 225 -0.25 26.97 6.98
CA HIS A 225 -0.16 27.90 8.11
C HIS A 225 0.81 29.06 7.86
N PHE A 226 2.01 28.78 7.35
CA PHE A 226 2.98 29.83 7.00
C PHE A 226 2.45 30.75 5.92
N SER A 227 1.78 30.20 4.91
CA SER A 227 1.17 30.99 3.84
C SER A 227 0.03 31.86 4.37
N ALA A 228 -0.81 31.33 5.26
CA ALA A 228 -1.86 32.11 5.91
C ALA A 228 -1.30 33.25 6.78
N ALA A 229 -0.32 32.96 7.64
CA ALA A 229 0.33 33.96 8.47
C ALA A 229 1.03 35.03 7.64
N ALA A 230 1.73 34.63 6.57
CA ALA A 230 2.38 35.57 5.65
C ALA A 230 1.38 36.52 4.99
N ARG A 231 0.21 36.03 4.56
CA ARG A 231 -0.86 36.87 3.99
C ARG A 231 -1.47 37.84 5.01
N GLU A 232 -1.63 37.41 6.26
CA GLU A 232 -2.14 38.26 7.35
C GLU A 232 -1.13 39.35 7.74
N MET A 233 0.13 38.98 7.99
CA MET A 233 1.20 39.91 8.38
C MET A 233 1.52 40.94 7.29
N SER A 234 1.44 40.56 6.01
CA SER A 234 1.68 41.46 4.89
C SER A 234 0.48 42.34 4.54
N GLY A 235 -0.69 42.12 5.15
CA GLY A 235 -1.93 42.82 4.79
C GLY A 235 -2.46 42.47 3.39
N LEU A 236 -1.89 41.45 2.72
CA LEU A 236 -2.36 40.98 1.41
C LEU A 236 -3.76 40.35 1.49
N GLU A 237 -4.11 39.80 2.66
CA GLU A 237 -5.43 39.20 2.88
C GLU A 237 -6.57 40.22 2.74
N THR A 238 -6.34 41.50 3.08
CA THR A 238 -7.34 42.58 3.01
C THR A 238 -7.17 43.49 1.79
N SER A 239 -5.94 43.71 1.34
CA SER A 239 -5.65 44.65 0.23
C SER A 239 -5.90 44.08 -1.17
N LEU A 240 -5.78 42.77 -1.36
CA LEU A 240 -5.94 42.14 -2.67
C LEU A 240 -7.41 41.91 -3.05
N THR A 241 -7.70 41.96 -4.35
CA THR A 241 -8.97 41.49 -4.91
C THR A 241 -9.12 39.97 -4.70
N THR A 242 -10.35 39.46 -4.71
CA THR A 242 -10.62 38.03 -4.44
C THR A 242 -9.87 37.12 -5.42
N TRP A 243 -9.83 37.48 -6.70
CA TRP A 243 -9.10 36.72 -7.72
C TRP A 243 -7.58 36.81 -7.55
N SER A 244 -7.04 37.99 -7.26
CA SER A 244 -5.61 38.15 -7.01
C SER A 244 -5.16 37.36 -5.77
N LEU A 245 -6.01 37.28 -4.74
CA LEU A 245 -5.74 36.48 -3.56
C LEU A 245 -5.76 34.98 -3.87
N ILE A 246 -6.77 34.50 -4.62
CA ILE A 246 -6.84 33.09 -5.04
C ILE A 246 -5.59 32.72 -5.86
N PHE A 247 -5.20 33.58 -6.79
CA PHE A 247 -4.00 33.38 -7.60
C PHE A 247 -2.73 33.33 -6.73
N LEU A 248 -2.57 34.28 -5.79
CA LEU A 248 -1.47 34.28 -4.83
C LEU A 248 -1.39 32.96 -4.06
N ARG A 249 -2.53 32.49 -3.53
CA ARG A 249 -2.60 31.23 -2.77
C ARG A 249 -2.13 30.06 -3.63
N LEU A 250 -2.72 29.88 -4.81
CA LEU A 250 -2.35 28.78 -5.71
C LEU A 250 -0.87 28.83 -6.11
N VAL A 251 -0.37 29.98 -6.57
CA VAL A 251 1.04 30.09 -7.00
C VAL A 251 1.99 29.83 -5.84
N SER A 252 1.72 30.39 -4.65
CA SER A 252 2.55 30.17 -3.46
C SER A 252 2.58 28.69 -3.04
N SER A 253 1.45 27.98 -3.10
CA SER A 253 1.36 26.56 -2.80
C SER A 253 2.13 25.72 -3.83
N PHE A 254 1.95 25.99 -5.13
CA PHE A 254 2.65 25.27 -6.18
C PHE A 254 4.17 25.41 -6.08
N VAL A 255 4.67 26.63 -5.90
CA VAL A 255 6.12 26.89 -5.76
C VAL A 255 6.67 26.23 -4.50
N SER A 256 5.98 26.37 -3.37
CA SER A 256 6.42 25.78 -2.10
C SER A 256 6.47 24.26 -2.15
N TYR A 257 5.43 23.61 -2.69
CA TYR A 257 5.38 22.15 -2.79
C TYR A 257 6.35 21.60 -3.82
N PHE A 258 6.62 22.32 -4.91
CA PHE A 258 7.64 21.91 -5.88
C PHE A 258 9.04 21.86 -5.24
N MET A 259 9.40 22.88 -4.45
CA MET A 259 10.66 22.94 -3.71
C MET A 259 10.72 21.89 -2.59
N LEU A 260 9.66 21.76 -1.77
CA LEU A 260 9.63 20.77 -0.69
C LEU A 260 9.68 19.34 -1.22
N ALA A 261 8.94 19.03 -2.28
CA ALA A 261 8.99 17.70 -2.89
C ALA A 261 10.38 17.38 -3.43
N PHE A 262 11.11 18.38 -3.93
CA PHE A 262 12.49 18.20 -4.39
C PHE A 262 13.41 17.80 -3.22
N PHE A 263 13.43 18.58 -2.14
CA PHE A 263 14.27 18.27 -0.98
C PHE A 263 13.86 17.00 -0.25
N TYR A 264 12.55 16.71 -0.17
CA TYR A 264 12.05 15.44 0.37
C TYR A 264 12.51 14.25 -0.48
N SER A 265 12.49 14.38 -1.81
CA SER A 265 12.97 13.32 -2.71
C SER A 265 14.49 13.18 -2.62
N MET A 266 15.22 14.29 -2.50
CA MET A 266 16.66 14.31 -2.31
C MET A 266 17.09 13.68 -0.98
N LEU A 267 16.28 13.81 0.08
CA LEU A 267 16.51 13.10 1.34
C LEU A 267 16.53 11.59 1.11
N CYS A 268 15.57 11.05 0.36
CA CYS A 268 15.52 9.63 0.03
C CYS A 268 16.75 9.20 -0.79
N LEU A 269 17.19 10.04 -1.74
CA LEU A 269 18.42 9.80 -2.50
C LEU A 269 19.67 9.84 -1.61
N ALA A 270 19.74 10.73 -0.63
CA ALA A 270 20.85 10.85 0.32
C ALA A 270 20.99 9.59 1.19
N PHE A 271 19.89 8.90 1.47
CA PHE A 271 19.87 7.58 2.11
C PHE A 271 20.06 6.41 1.13
N GLN A 272 20.70 6.68 -0.02
CA GLN A 272 21.15 5.68 -1.00
C GLN A 272 20.04 4.81 -1.59
N VAL A 273 18.84 5.37 -1.73
CA VAL A 273 17.76 4.69 -2.48
C VAL A 273 18.11 4.72 -3.97
N ASP A 274 18.19 3.54 -4.58
CA ASP A 274 18.38 3.41 -6.02
C ASP A 274 17.05 3.53 -6.77
N PHE A 275 16.89 4.62 -7.51
CA PHE A 275 15.73 4.88 -8.36
C PHE A 275 15.92 4.38 -9.81
N SER A 276 17.08 3.83 -10.15
CA SER A 276 17.42 3.48 -11.53
C SER A 276 16.85 2.14 -12.00
N LYS A 277 16.37 1.31 -11.07
CA LYS A 277 15.98 -0.08 -11.33
C LYS A 277 14.87 -0.26 -12.38
N THR A 278 13.83 0.58 -12.32
CA THR A 278 12.64 0.42 -13.19
C THR A 278 12.65 1.38 -14.38
N PHE A 279 13.08 2.62 -14.16
CA PHE A 279 13.01 3.71 -15.15
C PHE A 279 14.37 4.30 -15.52
N GLY A 280 15.47 3.63 -15.17
CA GLY A 280 16.82 4.17 -15.37
C GLY A 280 16.99 5.53 -14.69
N HIS A 281 17.80 6.40 -15.29
CA HIS A 281 18.11 7.72 -14.72
C HIS A 281 16.88 8.63 -14.52
N SER A 282 15.77 8.37 -15.22
CA SER A 282 14.54 9.14 -15.06
C SER A 282 13.75 8.77 -13.79
N GLY A 283 14.05 7.65 -13.13
CA GLY A 283 13.27 7.18 -11.97
C GLY A 283 13.23 8.16 -10.81
N PHE A 284 14.34 8.88 -10.55
CA PHE A 284 14.37 9.93 -9.54
C PHE A 284 13.44 11.09 -9.88
N VAL A 285 13.43 11.53 -11.15
CA VAL A 285 12.55 12.62 -11.62
C VAL A 285 11.09 12.21 -11.51
N VAL A 286 10.75 10.97 -11.88
CA VAL A 286 9.38 10.44 -11.74
C VAL A 286 8.98 10.41 -10.26
N PHE A 287 9.87 9.97 -9.37
CA PHE A 287 9.62 9.98 -7.92
C PHE A 287 9.45 11.39 -7.36
N TRP A 288 10.26 12.35 -7.82
CA TRP A 288 10.11 13.75 -7.42
C TRP A 288 8.77 14.32 -7.89
N MET A 289 8.39 14.12 -9.15
CA MET A 289 7.10 14.56 -9.66
C MET A 289 5.93 13.86 -8.95
N LEU A 290 6.07 12.60 -8.57
CA LEU A 290 5.09 11.89 -7.75
C LEU A 290 4.90 12.57 -6.39
N ASN A 291 5.99 12.89 -5.69
CA ASN A 291 5.93 13.60 -4.41
C ASN A 291 5.34 15.00 -4.57
N PHE A 292 5.66 15.70 -5.67
CA PHE A 292 5.11 17.02 -5.95
C PHE A 292 3.60 16.98 -6.16
N VAL A 293 3.11 16.09 -7.03
CA VAL A 293 1.68 15.93 -7.29
C VAL A 293 0.96 15.39 -6.05
N GLY A 294 1.59 14.50 -5.29
CA GLY A 294 1.09 14.01 -3.99
C GLY A 294 0.95 15.14 -2.97
N MET A 295 1.96 16.01 -2.83
CA MET A 295 1.90 17.19 -1.97
C MET A 295 0.82 18.17 -2.42
N LEU A 296 0.63 18.37 -3.74
CA LEU A 296 -0.44 19.22 -4.26
C LEU A 296 -1.82 18.66 -3.93
N ALA A 297 -2.05 17.36 -4.14
CA ALA A 297 -3.32 16.70 -3.84
C ALA A 297 -3.68 16.85 -2.35
N LEU A 298 -2.70 16.66 -1.47
CA LEU A 298 -2.88 16.74 -0.02
C LEU A 298 -2.97 18.18 0.49
N GLY A 299 -2.02 19.02 0.07
CA GLY A 299 -1.83 20.38 0.55
C GLY A 299 -2.90 21.35 0.07
N LEU A 300 -3.33 21.26 -1.20
CA LEU A 300 -4.43 22.09 -1.70
C LEU A 300 -5.76 21.69 -1.05
N SER A 301 -5.95 20.42 -0.70
CA SER A 301 -7.11 19.98 0.09
C SER A 301 -7.12 20.61 1.48
N LEU A 302 -5.96 20.70 2.13
CA LEU A 302 -5.79 21.42 3.39
C LEU A 302 -6.01 22.93 3.22
N GLU A 303 -5.46 23.55 2.18
CA GLU A 303 -5.61 24.99 1.88
C GLU A 303 -7.08 25.37 1.62
N ALA A 304 -7.83 24.50 0.92
CA ALA A 304 -9.27 24.65 0.73
C ALA A 304 -10.02 24.56 2.07
N MET A 305 -9.78 23.52 2.86
CA MET A 305 -10.43 23.34 4.17
C MET A 305 -10.05 24.39 5.20
N PHE A 306 -8.82 24.91 5.15
CA PHE A 306 -8.38 26.01 6.01
C PHE A 306 -9.27 27.25 5.85
N THR A 307 -9.74 27.51 4.63
CA THR A 307 -10.65 28.63 4.32
C THR A 307 -12.00 28.48 5.02
N LEU A 308 -12.49 27.25 5.18
CA LEU A 308 -13.77 26.96 5.84
C LEU A 308 -13.64 26.82 7.36
N LEU A 309 -12.64 26.07 7.81
CA LEU A 309 -12.48 25.67 9.20
C LEU A 309 -11.63 26.66 10.01
N THR A 310 -10.94 27.58 9.33
CA THR A 310 -9.96 28.53 9.90
C THR A 310 -8.79 27.84 10.61
N ALA A 311 -7.81 28.63 11.06
CA ALA A 311 -6.67 28.13 11.84
C ALA A 311 -7.08 27.35 13.11
N ARG A 312 -8.28 27.61 13.64
CA ARG A 312 -8.74 26.98 14.89
C ARG A 312 -9.14 25.51 14.73
N PHE A 313 -9.77 25.13 13.61
CA PHE A 313 -10.35 23.80 13.44
C PHE A 313 -9.72 22.96 12.32
N VAL A 314 -8.87 23.55 11.48
CA VAL A 314 -8.17 22.83 10.40
C VAL A 314 -7.36 21.63 10.92
N GLY A 315 -6.85 21.69 12.16
CA GLY A 315 -6.15 20.57 12.79
C GLY A 315 -7.01 19.30 12.96
N PHE A 316 -8.32 19.44 13.21
CA PHE A 316 -9.23 18.29 13.28
C PHE A 316 -9.39 17.62 11.91
N PHE A 317 -9.50 18.42 10.85
CA PHE A 317 -9.54 17.91 9.48
C PHE A 317 -8.21 17.25 9.09
N MET A 318 -7.07 17.82 9.47
CA MET A 318 -5.76 17.20 9.25
C MET A 318 -5.70 15.81 9.89
N ILE A 319 -6.13 15.65 11.14
CA ILE A 319 -6.15 14.34 11.82
C ILE A 319 -7.06 13.36 11.08
N PHE A 320 -8.29 13.77 10.74
CA PHE A 320 -9.21 12.95 9.93
C PHE A 320 -8.58 12.51 8.61
N PHE A 321 -7.91 13.43 7.92
CA PHE A 321 -7.32 13.19 6.62
C PHE A 321 -6.10 12.26 6.71
N ILE A 322 -5.25 12.41 7.74
CA ILE A 322 -4.15 11.48 8.04
C ILE A 322 -4.71 10.08 8.26
N ILE A 323 -5.64 9.94 9.22
CA ILE A 323 -6.11 8.63 9.66
C ILE A 323 -6.83 7.88 8.54
N SER A 324 -7.68 8.56 7.77
CA SER A 324 -8.36 7.95 6.61
C SER A 324 -7.37 7.45 5.55
N ASN A 325 -6.32 8.22 5.26
CA ASN A 325 -5.30 7.84 4.29
C ASN A 325 -4.39 6.69 4.77
N VAL A 326 -3.97 6.72 6.04
CA VAL A 326 -3.07 5.70 6.61
C VAL A 326 -3.76 4.34 6.72
N SER A 327 -5.06 4.34 7.03
CA SER A 327 -5.87 3.13 7.23
C SER A 327 -5.89 2.19 6.02
N VAL A 328 -5.67 2.73 4.81
CA VAL A 328 -5.73 1.99 3.55
C VAL A 328 -4.36 1.61 2.97
N CYS A 329 -3.26 1.93 3.67
CA CYS A 329 -1.90 1.71 3.16
C CYS A 329 -1.16 0.55 3.85
N PHE A 330 -1.56 0.20 5.08
CA PHE A 330 -0.84 -0.79 5.88
C PHE A 330 -0.98 -2.21 5.29
N MET A 331 -2.21 -2.60 4.95
CA MET A 331 -2.56 -3.89 4.34
C MET A 331 -3.27 -3.67 3.00
N PRO A 332 -3.26 -4.67 2.10
CA PRO A 332 -3.97 -4.58 0.85
C PRO A 332 -5.48 -4.41 1.05
N LEU A 333 -6.11 -3.63 0.20
CA LEU A 333 -7.54 -3.34 0.31
C LEU A 333 -8.40 -4.60 0.21
N GLU A 334 -7.89 -5.61 -0.50
CA GLU A 334 -8.52 -6.91 -0.70
C GLU A 334 -8.78 -7.62 0.63
N VAL A 335 -7.84 -7.60 1.59
CA VAL A 335 -8.03 -8.26 2.90
C VAL A 335 -8.82 -7.44 3.92
N LEU A 336 -8.93 -6.13 3.70
CA LEU A 336 -9.65 -5.22 4.59
C LEU A 336 -11.17 -5.38 4.44
N PRO A 337 -11.97 -4.96 5.45
CA PRO A 337 -13.41 -4.84 5.30
C PRO A 337 -13.82 -3.98 4.09
N GLY A 338 -14.98 -4.28 3.50
CA GLY A 338 -15.41 -3.68 2.22
C GLY A 338 -15.45 -2.16 2.20
N ILE A 339 -15.70 -1.52 3.34
CA ILE A 339 -15.73 -0.05 3.46
C ILE A 339 -14.39 0.60 3.09
N PHE A 340 -13.25 -0.05 3.35
CA PHE A 340 -11.92 0.49 3.08
C PHE A 340 -11.54 0.53 1.60
N ARG A 341 -12.40 0.02 0.70
CA ARG A 341 -12.23 0.17 -0.75
C ARG A 341 -12.21 1.64 -1.20
N TYR A 342 -12.64 2.59 -0.36
CA TYR A 342 -12.39 4.01 -0.62
C TYR A 342 -10.90 4.32 -0.83
N GLY A 343 -9.98 3.48 -0.32
CA GLY A 343 -8.55 3.68 -0.46
C GLY A 343 -8.07 3.85 -1.90
N TYR A 344 -8.73 3.22 -2.87
CA TYR A 344 -8.38 3.36 -4.30
C TYR A 344 -8.38 4.80 -4.79
N ILE A 345 -9.27 5.64 -4.23
CA ILE A 345 -9.36 7.05 -4.59
C ILE A 345 -8.57 7.95 -3.65
N PHE A 346 -7.95 7.44 -2.58
CA PHE A 346 -7.24 8.27 -1.61
C PHE A 346 -5.76 8.50 -1.97
N PRO A 347 -5.19 9.67 -1.65
CA PRO A 347 -3.82 10.01 -2.07
C PRO A 347 -2.74 9.05 -1.57
N PHE A 348 -2.74 8.64 -0.29
CA PHE A 348 -1.63 7.84 0.24
C PHE A 348 -1.52 6.47 -0.43
N TYR A 349 -2.65 5.82 -0.70
CA TYR A 349 -2.68 4.55 -1.42
C TYR A 349 -2.02 4.66 -2.80
N ASN A 350 -2.34 5.75 -3.52
CA ASN A 350 -1.83 6.00 -4.86
C ASN A 350 -0.35 6.40 -4.87
N VAL A 351 0.10 7.22 -3.91
CA VAL A 351 1.53 7.52 -3.76
C VAL A 351 2.29 6.24 -3.41
N SER A 352 1.80 5.45 -2.44
CA SER A 352 2.44 4.19 -2.03
C SER A 352 2.56 3.19 -3.19
N GLY A 353 1.49 2.97 -3.95
CA GLY A 353 1.50 2.10 -5.14
C GLY A 353 2.45 2.57 -6.24
N ALA A 354 2.49 3.89 -6.49
CA ALA A 354 3.41 4.46 -7.46
C ALA A 354 4.88 4.34 -7.02
N VAL A 355 5.19 4.58 -5.74
CA VAL A 355 6.54 4.35 -5.18
C VAL A 355 6.97 2.90 -5.33
N ARG A 356 6.08 1.94 -5.04
CA ARG A 356 6.36 0.50 -5.22
C ARG A 356 6.69 0.16 -6.67
N THR A 357 5.97 0.76 -7.62
CA THR A 357 6.24 0.61 -9.04
C THR A 357 7.60 1.18 -9.42
N ILE A 358 7.94 2.39 -8.96
CA ILE A 358 9.21 3.05 -9.27
C ILE A 358 10.41 2.27 -8.72
N LEU A 359 10.35 1.85 -7.45
CA LEU A 359 11.49 1.25 -6.77
C LEU A 359 11.65 -0.24 -7.06
N PHE A 360 10.55 -0.97 -7.10
CA PHE A 360 10.59 -2.43 -7.18
C PHE A 360 10.12 -2.97 -8.52
N GLY A 361 9.59 -2.16 -9.43
CA GLY A 361 9.11 -2.64 -10.72
C GLY A 361 7.96 -3.64 -10.56
N THR A 362 7.02 -3.35 -9.65
CA THR A 362 5.71 -4.01 -9.59
C THR A 362 4.85 -3.62 -10.80
N LYS A 363 3.65 -4.18 -10.96
CA LYS A 363 2.70 -3.84 -12.04
C LYS A 363 2.65 -2.33 -12.28
N ASN A 364 2.87 -1.94 -13.54
CA ASN A 364 2.93 -0.53 -13.90
C ASN A 364 1.51 0.08 -13.96
N GLN A 365 1.11 0.71 -12.86
CA GLN A 365 -0.12 1.49 -12.75
C GLN A 365 0.14 2.98 -12.50
N LEU A 366 1.33 3.48 -12.87
CA LEU A 366 1.70 4.87 -12.61
C LEU A 366 0.69 5.87 -13.18
N GLY A 367 0.22 5.65 -14.42
CA GLY A 367 -0.79 6.52 -15.03
C GLY A 367 -2.07 6.63 -14.21
N LEU A 368 -2.54 5.51 -13.64
CA LEU A 368 -3.71 5.48 -12.75
C LEU A 368 -3.43 6.27 -11.46
N HIS A 369 -2.30 6.02 -10.81
CA HIS A 369 -1.93 6.69 -9.56
C HIS A 369 -1.78 8.20 -9.74
N PHE A 370 -1.08 8.65 -10.79
CA PHE A 370 -1.00 10.07 -11.13
C PHE A 370 -2.38 10.65 -11.46
N GLY A 371 -3.22 9.92 -12.20
CA GLY A 371 -4.58 10.34 -12.54
C GLY A 371 -5.45 10.62 -11.31
N VAL A 372 -5.41 9.75 -10.30
CA VAL A 372 -6.14 9.96 -9.04
C VAL A 372 -5.60 11.17 -8.27
N LEU A 373 -4.28 11.31 -8.17
CA LEU A 373 -3.68 12.46 -7.46
C LEU A 373 -3.97 13.79 -8.16
N LEU A 374 -3.92 13.83 -9.50
CA LEU A 374 -4.31 14.99 -10.29
C LEU A 374 -5.81 15.30 -10.18
N THR A 375 -6.65 14.27 -10.00
CA THR A 375 -8.08 14.46 -9.73
C THR A 375 -8.30 15.17 -8.39
N TRP A 376 -7.60 14.77 -7.33
CA TRP A 376 -7.63 15.47 -6.05
C TRP A 376 -7.16 16.91 -6.18
N MET A 377 -6.05 17.14 -6.87
CA MET A 377 -5.56 18.49 -7.18
C MET A 377 -6.64 19.30 -7.91
N GLY A 378 -7.28 18.74 -8.94
CA GLY A 378 -8.37 19.39 -9.68
C GLY A 378 -9.57 19.75 -8.81
N ILE A 379 -10.00 18.84 -7.92
CA ILE A 379 -11.06 19.11 -6.94
C ILE A 379 -10.65 20.27 -6.03
N SER A 380 -9.41 20.30 -5.55
CA SER A 380 -8.90 21.39 -4.72
C SER A 380 -8.81 22.73 -5.46
N LEU A 381 -8.44 22.69 -6.76
CA LEU A 381 -8.40 23.87 -7.62
C LEU A 381 -9.78 24.49 -7.87
N ILE A 382 -10.87 23.71 -7.73
CA ILE A 382 -12.24 24.23 -7.81
C ILE A 382 -12.76 24.67 -6.43
N THR A 383 -12.52 23.84 -5.41
CA THR A 383 -13.06 24.06 -4.06
C THR A 383 -12.40 25.24 -3.35
N LEU A 384 -11.09 25.47 -3.51
CA LEU A 384 -10.40 26.61 -2.90
C LEU A 384 -10.96 27.95 -3.40
N PRO A 385 -11.05 28.23 -4.71
CA PRO A 385 -11.70 29.45 -5.21
C PRO A 385 -13.14 29.60 -4.73
N LEU A 386 -13.91 28.51 -4.76
CA LEU A 386 -15.30 28.51 -4.33
C LEU A 386 -15.44 28.92 -2.86
N PHE A 387 -14.68 28.30 -1.96
CA PHE A 387 -14.73 28.61 -0.53
C PHE A 387 -14.22 30.02 -0.24
N GLN A 388 -13.16 30.46 -0.92
CA GLN A 388 -12.65 31.82 -0.77
C GLN A 388 -13.69 32.86 -1.20
N TRP A 389 -14.36 32.62 -2.31
CA TRP A 389 -15.39 33.50 -2.82
C TRP A 389 -16.61 33.58 -1.90
N LEU A 390 -17.09 32.43 -1.40
CA LEU A 390 -18.20 32.37 -0.44
C LEU A 390 -17.85 33.11 0.86
N PHE A 391 -16.66 32.89 1.41
CA PHE A 391 -16.23 33.51 2.65
C PHE A 391 -16.10 35.03 2.52
N ARG A 392 -15.48 35.52 1.44
CA ARG A 392 -15.35 36.97 1.19
C ARG A 392 -16.70 37.65 0.94
N ARG A 393 -17.63 37.02 0.22
CA ARG A 393 -19.00 37.55 0.07
C ARG A 393 -19.69 37.71 1.42
N GLY A 394 -19.57 36.72 2.30
CA GLY A 394 -20.11 36.79 3.66
C GLY A 394 -19.46 37.91 4.50
N ALA A 395 -18.14 38.09 4.39
CA ALA A 395 -17.42 39.15 5.09
C ALA A 395 -17.84 40.55 4.63
N VAL A 396 -17.95 40.78 3.31
CA VAL A 396 -18.40 42.06 2.74
C VAL A 396 -19.85 42.35 3.11
N ALA A 397 -20.74 41.36 3.04
CA ALA A 397 -22.14 41.54 3.45
C ALA A 397 -22.27 41.94 4.94
N LYS A 398 -21.47 41.33 5.82
CA LYS A 398 -21.42 41.69 7.24
C LYS A 398 -20.84 43.09 7.46
N ALA A 399 -19.79 43.47 6.72
CA ALA A 399 -19.21 44.80 6.79
C ALA A 399 -20.22 45.88 6.39
N ASN A 400 -20.94 45.68 5.28
CA ASN A 400 -21.98 46.60 4.80
C ASN A 400 -23.15 46.70 5.78
N ALA A 401 -23.59 45.57 6.37
CA ALA A 401 -24.65 45.57 7.38
C ALA A 401 -24.25 46.31 8.68
N ALA A 402 -22.96 46.27 9.05
CA ALA A 402 -22.44 47.01 10.20
C ALA A 402 -22.39 48.52 9.95
N THR A 403 -22.09 48.94 8.71
CA THR A 403 -22.11 50.36 8.33
C THR A 403 -23.53 50.93 8.34
N HIS A 404 -24.52 50.18 7.86
CA HIS A 404 -25.93 50.60 7.92
C HIS A 404 -26.47 50.73 9.35
N ARG A 405 -26.11 49.82 10.26
CA ARG A 405 -26.48 49.91 11.69
C ARG A 405 -25.77 51.01 12.48
N GLY A 406 -24.58 51.44 12.02
CA GLY A 406 -23.89 52.60 12.59
C GLY A 406 -24.57 53.91 12.19
N GLY A 407 -24.96 54.02 10.92
CA GLY A 407 -25.65 55.22 10.40
C GLY A 407 -27.03 55.49 11.00
N GLU A 408 -27.79 54.45 11.40
CA GLU A 408 -29.09 54.60 12.09
C GLU A 408 -28.97 54.98 13.57
N LYS A 409 -27.78 54.88 14.19
CA LYS A 409 -27.56 55.32 15.58
C LYS A 409 -27.09 56.76 15.70
N ASP A 410 -26.58 57.33 14.61
CA ASP A 410 -26.05 58.70 14.53
C ASP A 410 -27.06 59.68 13.88
N SER A 411 -28.26 59.20 13.53
CA SER A 411 -29.44 59.96 13.09
C SER A 411 -30.52 59.94 14.15
#